data_AF-A0A257KJ30-F1
#
_entry.id   AF-A0A257KJ30-F1
#
_cell.length_a   1.000
_cell.length_b   1.000
_cell.length_c   1.000
_cell.angle_alpha   90.00
_cell.angle_beta   90.00
_cell.angle_gamma   90.00
#
_symmetry.space_group_name_H-M   'P 1'
#
loop_
_entity.id
_entity.type
_entity.pdbx_description
1 polymer ?
#
loop_
_entity_poly.entity_id
_entity_poly.type
_entity_poly.pdbx_seq_one_letter_code
_entity_poly.pdbx_strand_id
1 'polypeptide(L)'
;MSAAASALAGPSLSPETPHGDLLATLGSDDVPPEPPIRSVLFGPARFEEHGHSLATTHEVEPSGDATAAFFPRLQDNMDTLRRVRALLEQQSREGLHLGPAGHWLLDNANLLEEQLQKVRLSLPRNFFRLLPRLRDEPLAGLPRIYGVAWAWVAHTDSGLDLPLLHTYLGAYQRSRALTMAELWALPGTLRVVLLENLRRLAERTALLQLARDAAHQWLDTPDEQRQLTVLDAQFERLTQRGVADAFLLQLQQREDDLDAESARSLRAWLSLRLPEGVAVQARLQSQATEDHQSIRNAITTLRALDKVDWRRLFADTCAAMQVMAACPVHAAEREDCQDDTL
;
A
#
# COMPACT_ATOMS: atom_id res chain seq x y z
N MET A 1 27.79 -43.76 3.97
CA MET A 1 26.42 -43.52 4.50
C MET A 1 26.14 -42.02 4.46
N SER A 2 25.87 -41.50 3.26
CA SER A 2 25.50 -40.09 3.04
C SER A 2 24.13 -40.10 2.39
N ALA A 3 23.14 -39.46 3.02
CA ALA A 3 21.81 -39.27 2.48
C ALA A 3 21.15 -38.05 3.12
N ALA A 4 20.25 -37.44 2.34
CA ALA A 4 19.37 -36.31 2.65
C ALA A 4 19.97 -34.89 2.55
N ALA A 5 20.24 -34.48 1.31
CA ALA A 5 20.05 -33.10 0.88
C ALA A 5 19.17 -33.10 -0.38
N SER A 6 17.87 -32.83 -0.22
CA SER A 6 16.98 -32.38 -1.30
C SER A 6 15.61 -32.03 -0.74
N ALA A 7 15.20 -30.77 -0.94
CA ALA A 7 13.88 -30.32 -1.36
C ALA A 7 13.55 -28.93 -0.77
N LEU A 8 14.09 -27.88 -1.40
CA LEU A 8 13.51 -26.53 -1.40
C LEU A 8 13.69 -25.97 -2.82
N ALA A 9 12.98 -26.58 -3.77
CA ALA A 9 12.74 -25.98 -5.07
C ALA A 9 11.38 -25.29 -5.00
N GLY A 10 11.38 -23.95 -4.99
CA GLY A 10 10.17 -23.18 -5.25
C GLY A 10 9.66 -23.44 -6.67
N PRO A 11 8.40 -23.10 -6.98
CA PRO A 11 7.82 -23.37 -8.29
C PRO A 11 8.63 -22.63 -9.36
N SER A 12 9.24 -23.39 -10.27
CA SER A 12 9.85 -22.87 -11.48
C SER A 12 8.75 -22.46 -12.45
N LEU A 13 8.58 -21.16 -12.66
CA LEU A 13 7.68 -20.60 -13.68
C LEU A 13 8.21 -20.99 -15.07
N SER A 14 7.47 -21.83 -15.78
CA SER A 14 7.73 -22.21 -17.18
C SER A 14 7.28 -21.09 -18.14
N PRO A 15 7.92 -20.94 -19.32
CA PRO A 15 7.69 -19.81 -20.22
C PRO A 15 6.40 -19.89 -21.07
N GLU A 16 5.38 -20.62 -20.65
CA GLU A 16 4.12 -20.80 -21.39
C GLU A 16 2.85 -20.56 -20.54
N THR A 17 2.87 -19.62 -19.60
CA THR A 17 1.64 -19.25 -18.88
C THR A 17 0.94 -18.08 -19.59
N PRO A 18 -0.25 -18.29 -20.20
CA PRO A 18 -1.08 -17.17 -20.66
C PRO A 18 -1.50 -16.37 -19.42
N HIS A 19 -1.50 -15.04 -19.52
CA HIS A 19 -1.66 -14.09 -18.40
C HIS A 19 -2.93 -14.28 -17.55
N GLY A 20 -3.86 -15.15 -17.96
CA GLY A 20 -4.94 -15.66 -17.11
C GLY A 20 -4.45 -16.33 -15.82
N ASP A 21 -3.31 -17.03 -15.85
CA ASP A 21 -2.70 -17.60 -14.64
C ASP A 21 -2.09 -16.49 -13.75
N LEU A 22 -1.54 -15.44 -14.38
CA LEU A 22 -0.94 -14.29 -13.67
C LEU A 22 -1.96 -13.41 -12.95
N LEU A 23 -3.18 -13.25 -13.47
CA LEU A 23 -4.27 -12.59 -12.73
C LEU A 23 -4.63 -13.33 -11.44
N ALA A 24 -4.73 -14.66 -11.51
CA ALA A 24 -4.97 -15.52 -10.35
C ALA A 24 -3.82 -15.47 -9.32
N THR A 25 -2.58 -15.18 -9.76
CA THR A 25 -1.46 -15.03 -8.82
C THR A 25 -1.55 -13.79 -7.93
N LEU A 26 -2.25 -12.71 -8.34
CA LEU A 26 -2.34 -11.46 -7.57
C LEU A 26 -3.54 -11.40 -6.62
N GLY A 27 -4.42 -12.40 -6.61
CA GLY A 27 -5.59 -12.48 -5.74
C GLY A 27 -6.66 -13.42 -6.32
N SER A 28 -7.76 -13.65 -5.59
CA SER A 28 -8.91 -14.37 -6.16
C SER A 28 -9.57 -13.55 -7.26
N ASP A 29 -9.95 -14.18 -8.37
CA ASP A 29 -10.51 -13.51 -9.56
C ASP A 29 -11.71 -12.58 -9.26
N ASP A 30 -12.42 -12.78 -8.15
CA ASP A 30 -13.65 -12.06 -7.81
C ASP A 30 -13.48 -10.81 -6.91
N VAL A 31 -12.27 -10.46 -6.45
CA VAL A 31 -12.09 -9.36 -5.48
C VAL A 31 -11.35 -8.18 -6.11
N PRO A 32 -11.97 -6.98 -6.27
CA PRO A 32 -11.27 -5.82 -6.79
C PRO A 32 -10.11 -5.42 -5.86
N PRO A 33 -9.03 -4.83 -6.40
CA PRO A 33 -7.93 -4.36 -5.57
C PRO A 33 -8.47 -3.31 -4.60
N GLU A 34 -8.04 -3.41 -3.35
CA GLU A 34 -8.47 -2.46 -2.35
C GLU A 34 -7.98 -1.04 -2.71
N PRO A 35 -8.80 0.00 -2.44
CA PRO A 35 -8.40 1.36 -2.73
C PRO A 35 -7.18 1.75 -1.89
N PRO A 36 -6.31 2.65 -2.40
CA PRO A 36 -5.18 3.15 -1.64
C PRO A 36 -5.65 3.85 -0.36
N ILE A 37 -4.79 3.84 0.67
CA ILE A 37 -4.94 4.64 1.88
C ILE A 37 -4.60 6.09 1.50
N ARG A 38 -5.58 6.77 0.90
CA ARG A 38 -5.47 8.15 0.42
C ARG A 38 -6.82 8.84 0.59
N SER A 39 -6.79 10.07 1.10
CA SER A 39 -7.95 10.92 1.31
C SER A 39 -7.62 12.38 0.97
N VAL A 40 -8.55 13.29 1.24
CA VAL A 40 -8.34 14.73 1.04
C VAL A 40 -7.12 15.18 1.85
N LEU A 41 -6.16 15.81 1.18
CA LEU A 41 -4.96 16.31 1.86
C LEU A 41 -5.31 17.42 2.84
N PHE A 42 -4.74 17.36 4.02
CA PHE A 42 -4.96 18.37 5.06
C PHE A 42 -3.77 19.32 5.17
N GLY A 43 -4.08 20.61 5.27
CA GLY A 43 -3.12 21.62 5.75
C GLY A 43 -3.05 21.64 7.28
N PRO A 44 -2.18 22.49 7.87
CA PRO A 44 -1.92 22.50 9.32
C PRO A 44 -3.18 22.63 10.20
N ALA A 45 -4.05 23.59 9.90
CA ALA A 45 -5.27 23.82 10.68
C ALA A 45 -6.24 22.62 10.64
N ARG A 46 -6.40 21.99 9.47
CA ARG A 46 -7.24 20.80 9.33
C ARG A 46 -6.63 19.59 10.05
N PHE A 47 -5.31 19.46 10.08
CA PHE A 47 -4.65 18.39 10.83
C PHE A 47 -4.82 18.56 12.34
N GLU A 48 -4.76 19.78 12.85
CA GLU A 48 -5.04 20.06 14.25
C GLU A 48 -6.48 19.71 14.62
N GLU A 49 -7.46 20.17 13.84
CA GLU A 49 -8.88 19.82 14.01
C GLU A 49 -9.11 18.30 13.93
N HIS A 50 -8.49 17.66 12.93
CA HIS A 50 -8.59 16.22 12.74
C HIS A 50 -7.98 15.44 13.92
N GLY A 51 -6.85 15.88 14.47
CA GLY A 51 -6.26 15.29 15.67
C GLY A 51 -7.22 15.34 16.86
N HIS A 52 -7.88 16.47 17.09
CA HIS A 52 -8.89 16.62 18.14
C HIS A 52 -10.08 15.68 17.92
N SER A 53 -10.66 15.71 16.71
CA SER A 53 -11.82 14.88 16.34
C SER A 53 -11.53 13.38 16.42
N LEU A 54 -10.33 12.96 16.02
CA LEU A 54 -9.92 11.57 16.10
C LEU A 54 -9.75 11.12 17.56
N ALA A 55 -9.19 11.96 18.41
CA ALA A 55 -9.02 11.65 19.82
C ALA A 55 -10.35 11.50 20.57
N THR A 56 -11.37 12.30 20.24
CA THR A 56 -12.70 12.19 20.86
C THR A 56 -13.41 10.90 20.46
N THR A 57 -13.20 10.43 19.22
CA THR A 57 -13.85 9.23 18.67
C THR A 57 -13.10 7.92 18.98
N HIS A 58 -11.79 7.96 19.26
CA HIS A 58 -10.98 6.78 19.56
C HIS A 58 -11.24 6.18 20.95
N GLU A 59 -12.44 5.62 21.17
CA GLU A 59 -12.71 4.82 22.36
C GLU A 59 -11.85 3.55 22.36
N VAL A 60 -11.30 3.24 23.54
CA VAL A 60 -10.40 2.10 23.70
C VAL A 60 -10.81 1.20 24.84
N GLU A 61 -10.57 -0.08 24.63
CA GLU A 61 -10.54 -1.08 25.67
C GLU A 61 -9.09 -1.31 26.12
N PRO A 62 -8.86 -1.53 27.43
CA PRO A 62 -7.55 -1.90 27.94
C PRO A 62 -7.09 -3.22 27.30
N SER A 63 -5.77 -3.41 27.22
CA SER A 63 -5.19 -4.62 26.66
C SER A 63 -5.66 -5.86 27.43
N GLY A 64 -6.49 -6.67 26.79
CA GLY A 64 -6.92 -7.98 27.28
C GLY A 64 -6.08 -9.11 26.70
N ASP A 65 -6.37 -10.35 27.10
CA ASP A 65 -5.69 -11.58 26.65
C ASP A 65 -6.02 -11.95 25.17
N ALA A 66 -6.38 -10.96 24.36
CA ALA A 66 -6.83 -11.13 23.00
C ALA A 66 -5.73 -11.79 22.15
N THR A 67 -6.10 -12.94 21.59
CA THR A 67 -5.31 -13.80 20.69
C THR A 67 -5.24 -13.27 19.25
N ALA A 68 -5.92 -12.17 18.96
CA ALA A 68 -5.99 -11.61 17.61
C ALA A 68 -4.59 -11.21 17.10
N ALA A 69 -4.33 -11.55 15.84
CA ALA A 69 -3.06 -11.27 15.19
C ALA A 69 -2.75 -9.76 15.22
N PHE A 70 -1.54 -9.43 15.66
CA PHE A 70 -1.10 -8.07 15.95
C PHE A 70 -1.19 -7.12 14.73
N PHE A 71 -0.80 -7.61 13.55
CA PHE A 71 -1.16 -7.00 12.26
C PHE A 71 -1.63 -8.13 11.36
N PRO A 72 -2.95 -8.36 11.23
CA PRO A 72 -3.49 -9.58 10.63
C PRO A 72 -3.04 -9.80 9.19
N ARG A 73 -2.60 -8.74 8.50
CA ARG A 73 -2.32 -8.74 7.05
C ARG A 73 -0.86 -8.54 6.69
N LEU A 74 0.04 -8.39 7.65
CA LEU A 74 1.43 -8.03 7.36
C LEU A 74 2.13 -9.06 6.45
N GLN A 75 1.93 -10.35 6.71
CA GLN A 75 2.53 -11.41 5.89
C GLN A 75 1.92 -11.42 4.47
N ASP A 76 0.60 -11.33 4.36
CA ASP A 76 -0.09 -11.25 3.07
C ASP A 76 0.34 -10.03 2.25
N ASN A 77 0.59 -8.89 2.92
CA ASN A 77 1.12 -7.69 2.28
C ASN A 77 2.51 -7.93 1.70
N MET A 78 3.38 -8.55 2.48
CA MET A 78 4.74 -8.90 2.06
C MET A 78 4.72 -9.83 0.84
N ASP A 79 3.88 -10.86 0.88
CA ASP A 79 3.82 -11.86 -0.18
C ASP A 79 3.20 -11.28 -1.46
N THR A 80 2.21 -10.39 -1.33
CA THR A 80 1.65 -9.67 -2.49
C THR A 80 2.66 -8.71 -3.11
N LEU A 81 3.41 -7.96 -2.31
CA LEU A 81 4.49 -7.10 -2.82
C LEU A 81 5.57 -7.90 -3.57
N ARG A 82 5.94 -9.09 -3.07
CA ARG A 82 6.87 -9.99 -3.76
C ARG A 82 6.33 -10.50 -5.09
N ARG A 83 5.04 -10.88 -5.14
CA ARG A 83 4.39 -11.34 -6.39
C ARG A 83 4.33 -10.23 -7.43
N VAL A 84 3.92 -9.02 -7.03
CA VAL A 84 3.91 -7.85 -7.92
C VAL A 84 5.31 -7.56 -8.46
N ARG A 85 6.32 -7.59 -7.60
CA ARG A 85 7.71 -7.42 -8.02
C ARG A 85 8.12 -8.46 -9.07
N ALA A 86 7.88 -9.74 -8.81
CA ALA A 86 8.24 -10.81 -9.75
C ALA A 86 7.57 -10.63 -11.12
N LEU A 87 6.30 -10.20 -11.13
CA LEU A 87 5.59 -9.86 -12.36
C LEU A 87 6.24 -8.69 -13.11
N LEU A 88 6.51 -7.57 -12.41
CA LEU A 88 7.13 -6.40 -13.02
C LEU A 88 8.53 -6.72 -13.57
N GLU A 89 9.30 -7.55 -12.87
CA GLU A 89 10.62 -8.03 -13.33
C GLU A 89 10.50 -8.93 -14.57
N GLN A 90 9.45 -9.75 -14.67
CA GLN A 90 9.18 -10.53 -15.88
C GLN A 90 8.83 -9.62 -17.06
N GLN A 91 7.85 -8.72 -16.88
CA GLN A 91 7.43 -7.78 -17.91
C GLN A 91 8.59 -6.90 -18.39
N SER A 92 9.46 -6.46 -17.48
CA SER A 92 10.68 -5.73 -17.83
C SER A 92 11.61 -6.53 -18.74
N ARG A 93 11.83 -7.82 -18.43
CA ARG A 93 12.68 -8.73 -19.24
C ARG A 93 12.10 -9.00 -20.62
N GLU A 94 10.78 -9.03 -20.74
CA GLU A 94 10.04 -9.19 -21.99
C GLU A 94 9.99 -7.89 -22.82
N GLY A 95 10.51 -6.77 -22.28
CA GLY A 95 10.54 -5.47 -22.97
C GLY A 95 9.20 -4.72 -22.93
N LEU A 96 8.26 -5.14 -22.08
CA LEU A 96 6.95 -4.49 -21.92
C LEU A 96 7.08 -3.17 -21.15
N HIS A 97 6.24 -2.19 -21.50
CA HIS A 97 6.27 -0.88 -20.85
C HIS A 97 5.54 -0.89 -19.50
N LEU A 98 6.28 -0.69 -18.40
CA LEU A 98 5.73 -0.75 -17.03
C LEU A 98 5.05 0.53 -16.53
N GLY A 99 5.13 1.63 -17.28
CA GLY A 99 4.73 2.96 -16.82
C GLY A 99 5.51 3.48 -15.60
N PRO A 100 5.31 4.73 -15.17
CA PRO A 100 6.16 5.36 -14.13
C PRO A 100 6.15 4.64 -12.77
N ALA A 101 4.96 4.25 -12.29
CA ALA A 101 4.79 3.55 -11.01
C ALA A 101 5.49 2.18 -10.99
N GLY A 102 5.38 1.41 -12.08
CA GLY A 102 6.01 0.08 -12.19
C GLY A 102 7.53 0.18 -12.17
N HIS A 103 8.12 1.11 -12.93
CA HIS A 103 9.56 1.37 -12.89
C HIS A 103 10.02 1.79 -11.49
N TRP A 104 9.31 2.73 -10.86
CA TRP A 104 9.67 3.20 -9.53
C TRP A 104 9.61 2.08 -8.48
N LEU A 105 8.64 1.16 -8.56
CA LEU A 105 8.58 -0.01 -7.67
C LEU A 105 9.79 -0.93 -7.87
N LEU A 106 10.19 -1.20 -9.12
CA LEU A 106 11.37 -2.02 -9.42
C LEU A 106 12.69 -1.38 -8.95
N ASP A 107 12.88 -0.10 -9.24
CA ASP A 107 14.08 0.65 -8.85
C ASP A 107 14.30 0.66 -7.32
N ASN A 108 13.22 0.49 -6.56
CA ASN A 108 13.23 0.50 -5.11
C ASN A 108 13.01 -0.90 -4.48
N ALA A 109 13.08 -1.98 -5.26
CA ALA A 109 12.80 -3.34 -4.78
C ALA A 109 13.70 -3.78 -3.61
N ASN A 110 14.99 -3.45 -3.65
CA ASN A 110 15.93 -3.80 -2.57
C ASN A 110 15.57 -3.07 -1.26
N LEU A 111 15.24 -1.79 -1.35
CA LEU A 111 14.77 -1.02 -0.19
C LEU A 111 13.50 -1.65 0.39
N LEU A 112 12.54 -2.03 -0.45
CA LEU A 112 11.31 -2.65 0.03
C LEU A 112 11.63 -3.95 0.80
N GLU A 113 12.48 -4.83 0.28
CA GLU A 113 12.87 -6.04 0.99
C GLU A 113 13.54 -5.74 2.34
N GLU A 114 14.43 -4.74 2.40
CA GLU A 114 15.02 -4.27 3.67
C GLU A 114 13.95 -3.79 4.66
N GLN A 115 12.97 -3.02 4.20
CA GLN A 115 11.87 -2.53 5.06
C GLN A 115 10.98 -3.68 5.53
N LEU A 116 10.69 -4.65 4.67
CA LEU A 116 9.93 -5.84 5.03
C LEU A 116 10.65 -6.67 6.11
N GLN A 117 11.98 -6.82 6.01
CA GLN A 117 12.79 -7.47 7.04
C GLN A 117 12.79 -6.68 8.35
N LYS A 118 12.97 -5.36 8.29
CA LYS A 118 12.93 -4.47 9.46
C LYS A 118 11.62 -4.57 10.21
N VAL A 119 10.48 -4.60 9.51
CA VAL A 119 9.16 -4.75 10.14
C VAL A 119 9.05 -6.07 10.90
N ARG A 120 9.58 -7.17 10.37
CA ARG A 120 9.57 -8.46 11.07
C ARG A 120 10.40 -8.44 12.36
N LEU A 121 11.48 -7.67 12.40
CA LEU A 121 12.40 -7.58 13.53
C LEU A 121 11.99 -6.53 14.57
N SER A 122 11.44 -5.39 14.13
CA SER A 122 11.14 -4.21 14.96
C SER A 122 9.77 -4.25 15.65
N LEU A 123 8.99 -5.31 15.42
CA LEU A 123 7.62 -5.43 15.92
C LEU A 123 7.47 -6.61 16.89
N PRO A 124 8.01 -6.52 18.13
CA PRO A 124 7.84 -7.57 19.11
C PRO A 124 6.34 -7.72 19.44
N ARG A 125 5.74 -8.85 19.04
CA ARG A 125 4.31 -9.14 19.22
C ARG A 125 3.83 -8.87 20.65
N ASN A 126 4.66 -9.18 21.64
CA ASN A 126 4.34 -8.99 23.05
C ASN A 126 4.17 -7.52 23.44
N PHE A 127 4.99 -6.62 22.90
CA PHE A 127 4.88 -5.18 23.18
C PHE A 127 3.54 -4.64 22.71
N PHE A 128 3.16 -4.97 21.48
CA PHE A 128 1.95 -4.40 20.92
C PHE A 128 0.65 -5.05 21.39
N ARG A 129 0.70 -6.29 21.89
CA ARG A 129 -0.43 -6.92 22.60
C ARG A 129 -0.85 -6.12 23.84
N LEU A 130 0.07 -5.33 24.40
CA LEU A 130 -0.19 -4.52 25.60
C LEU A 130 -0.82 -3.15 25.28
N LEU A 131 -0.93 -2.77 24.00
CA LEU A 131 -1.46 -1.46 23.62
C LEU A 131 -3.00 -1.41 23.74
N PRO A 132 -3.57 -0.26 24.14
CA PRO A 132 -5.01 -0.03 24.09
C PRO A 132 -5.56 -0.23 22.68
N ARG A 133 -6.70 -0.92 22.57
CA ARG A 133 -7.30 -1.30 21.28
C ARG A 133 -8.58 -0.52 21.03
N LEU A 134 -8.80 -0.10 19.78
CA LEU A 134 -10.01 0.60 19.37
C LEU A 134 -11.23 -0.30 19.54
N ARG A 135 -12.35 0.27 20.01
CA ARG A 135 -13.61 -0.45 20.19
C ARG A 135 -14.45 -0.47 18.92
N ASP A 136 -14.43 0.65 18.20
CA ASP A 136 -15.36 0.91 17.12
C ASP A 136 -14.78 0.57 15.75
N GLU A 137 -15.65 0.14 14.84
CA GLU A 137 -15.35 -0.06 13.42
C GLU A 137 -14.93 1.25 12.74
N PRO A 138 -14.12 1.23 11.67
CA PRO A 138 -13.67 0.05 10.91
C PRO A 138 -12.36 -0.57 11.41
N LEU A 139 -11.77 -0.02 12.48
CA LEU A 139 -10.47 -0.43 13.02
C LEU A 139 -10.61 -1.14 14.36
N ALA A 140 -11.79 -1.69 14.65
CA ALA A 140 -12.10 -2.37 15.90
C ALA A 140 -11.08 -3.48 16.17
N GLY A 141 -10.57 -3.52 17.40
CA GLY A 141 -9.51 -4.44 17.82
C GLY A 141 -8.11 -4.08 17.32
N LEU A 142 -7.89 -3.06 16.49
CA LEU A 142 -6.52 -2.63 16.19
C LEU A 142 -6.00 -1.70 17.31
N PRO A 143 -4.68 -1.67 17.57
CA PRO A 143 -4.11 -0.71 18.51
C PRO A 143 -4.52 0.72 18.14
N ARG A 144 -4.88 1.55 19.12
CA ARG A 144 -5.28 2.95 18.87
C ARG A 144 -4.26 3.73 18.05
N ILE A 145 -2.97 3.48 18.28
CA ILE A 145 -1.90 4.10 17.50
C ILE A 145 -1.95 3.74 16.01
N TYR A 146 -2.54 2.60 15.63
CA TYR A 146 -2.79 2.25 14.24
C TYR A 146 -3.80 3.19 13.58
N GLY A 147 -4.89 3.55 14.28
CA GLY A 147 -5.84 4.54 13.79
C GLY A 147 -5.19 5.92 13.59
N VAL A 148 -4.32 6.33 14.51
CA VAL A 148 -3.54 7.57 14.40
C VAL A 148 -2.61 7.54 13.18
N ALA A 149 -1.87 6.45 12.99
CA ALA A 149 -0.97 6.28 11.85
C ALA A 149 -1.72 6.19 10.51
N TRP A 150 -2.87 5.50 10.48
CA TRP A 150 -3.73 5.38 9.30
C TRP A 150 -4.27 6.75 8.86
N ALA A 151 -4.82 7.51 9.80
CA ALA A 151 -5.31 8.86 9.57
C ALA A 151 -4.21 9.78 9.03
N TRP A 152 -3.01 9.70 9.61
CA TRP A 152 -1.84 10.43 9.11
C TRP A 152 -1.55 10.08 7.63
N VAL A 153 -1.32 8.80 7.33
CA VAL A 153 -0.97 8.33 5.98
C VAL A 153 -2.03 8.71 4.95
N ALA A 154 -3.31 8.59 5.29
CA ALA A 154 -4.42 8.92 4.39
C ALA A 154 -4.44 10.41 4.02
N HIS A 155 -4.18 11.30 4.98
CA HIS A 155 -4.32 12.75 4.81
C HIS A 155 -3.00 13.47 4.47
N THR A 156 -1.86 12.77 4.50
CA THR A 156 -0.57 13.26 3.96
C THR A 156 -0.17 12.60 2.63
N ASP A 157 -1.00 11.71 2.09
CA ASP A 157 -0.65 10.85 0.95
C ASP A 157 0.69 10.14 1.16
N SER A 158 0.81 9.46 2.32
CA SER A 158 2.02 8.76 2.75
C SER A 158 3.26 9.65 2.94
N GLY A 159 3.10 10.98 2.95
CA GLY A 159 4.16 11.94 3.22
C GLY A 159 4.51 12.05 4.71
N LEU A 160 5.71 12.56 4.99
CA LEU A 160 6.21 12.83 6.33
C LEU A 160 6.70 14.27 6.45
N ASP A 161 5.97 15.06 7.23
CA ASP A 161 6.30 16.41 7.65
C ASP A 161 6.32 16.41 9.19
N LEU A 162 7.50 16.57 9.80
CA LEU A 162 7.66 16.47 11.26
C LEU A 162 6.99 17.62 12.04
N PRO A 163 7.12 18.90 11.64
CA PRO A 163 6.34 19.99 12.25
C PRO A 163 4.83 19.75 12.23
N LEU A 164 4.32 19.23 11.11
CA LEU A 164 2.90 18.89 10.98
C LEU A 164 2.51 17.70 11.85
N LEU A 165 3.35 16.66 11.90
CA LEU A 165 3.14 15.47 12.75
C LEU A 165 3.12 15.86 14.23
N HIS A 166 4.02 16.74 14.65
CA HIS A 166 4.04 17.31 15.99
C HIS A 166 2.72 18.01 16.33
N THR A 167 2.23 18.87 15.43
CA THR A 167 0.97 19.60 15.62
C THR A 167 -0.23 18.66 15.72
N TYR A 168 -0.30 17.67 14.83
CA TYR A 168 -1.33 16.64 14.81
C TYR A 168 -1.34 15.80 16.10
N LEU A 169 -0.19 15.28 16.53
CA LEU A 169 -0.06 14.50 17.77
C LEU A 169 -0.36 15.35 19.00
N GLY A 170 0.08 16.61 19.03
CA GLY A 170 -0.23 17.53 20.13
C GLY A 170 -1.74 17.78 20.26
N ALA A 171 -2.43 18.01 19.14
CA ALA A 171 -3.88 18.20 19.11
C ALA A 171 -4.64 16.97 19.59
N TYR A 172 -4.21 15.78 19.15
CA TYR A 172 -4.74 14.51 19.60
C TYR A 172 -4.58 14.35 21.13
N GLN A 173 -3.34 14.52 21.63
CA GLN A 173 -3.00 14.29 23.04
C GLN A 173 -3.66 15.26 24.01
N ARG A 174 -3.97 16.50 23.59
CA ARG A 174 -4.77 17.45 24.40
C ARG A 174 -6.17 16.94 24.73
N SER A 175 -6.71 16.07 23.89
CA SER A 175 -8.08 15.55 24.03
C SER A 175 -8.08 14.16 24.66
N ARG A 176 -7.11 13.31 24.27
CA ARG A 176 -6.95 11.97 24.83
C ARG A 176 -5.46 11.58 24.81
N ALA A 177 -4.86 11.53 25.98
CA ALA A 177 -3.44 11.21 26.12
C ALA A 177 -3.11 9.81 25.55
N LEU A 178 -2.04 9.76 24.76
CA LEU A 178 -1.40 8.52 24.35
C LEU A 178 -0.45 8.07 25.46
N THR A 179 -0.39 6.77 25.71
CA THR A 179 0.62 6.19 26.59
C THR A 179 2.00 6.27 25.95
N MET A 180 3.06 6.19 26.76
CA MET A 180 4.44 6.15 26.26
C MET A 180 4.65 4.98 25.28
N ALA A 181 4.11 3.81 25.62
CA ALA A 181 4.13 2.64 24.76
C ALA A 181 3.43 2.89 23.41
N GLU A 182 2.32 3.62 23.37
CA GLU A 182 1.67 3.97 22.10
C GLU A 182 2.52 4.95 21.27
N LEU A 183 3.15 5.94 21.88
CA LEU A 183 4.03 6.86 21.15
C LEU A 183 5.24 6.12 20.56
N TRP A 184 5.92 5.29 21.35
CA TRP A 184 7.03 4.46 20.86
C TRP A 184 6.61 3.40 19.84
N ALA A 185 5.34 3.01 19.82
CA ALA A 185 4.77 2.15 18.79
C ALA A 185 4.57 2.86 17.44
N LEU A 186 4.50 4.20 17.42
CA LEU A 186 4.18 4.98 16.22
C LEU A 186 5.12 4.73 15.03
N PRO A 187 6.46 4.69 15.15
CA PRO A 187 7.35 4.51 14.01
C PRO A 187 7.18 3.15 13.34
N GLY A 188 7.05 2.09 14.15
CA GLY A 188 6.76 0.74 13.68
C GLY A 188 5.39 0.66 13.01
N THR A 189 4.39 1.31 13.61
CA THR A 189 3.02 1.35 13.09
C THR A 189 2.92 2.10 11.76
N LEU A 190 3.56 3.28 11.64
CA LEU A 190 3.66 4.01 10.37
C LEU A 190 4.28 3.15 9.28
N ARG A 191 5.37 2.41 9.59
CA ARG A 191 6.00 1.50 8.64
C ARG A 191 5.01 0.43 8.14
N VAL A 192 4.20 -0.14 9.01
CA VAL A 192 3.17 -1.13 8.62
C VAL A 192 2.08 -0.51 7.75
N VAL A 193 1.54 0.66 8.12
CA VAL A 193 0.50 1.34 7.34
C VAL A 193 1.03 1.75 5.95
N LEU A 194 2.28 2.22 5.86
CA LEU A 194 2.92 2.57 4.60
C LEU A 194 3.12 1.34 3.70
N LEU A 195 3.51 0.19 4.26
CA LEU A 195 3.64 -1.06 3.51
C LEU A 195 2.28 -1.60 3.05
N GLU A 196 1.25 -1.49 3.89
CA GLU A 196 -0.12 -1.80 3.50
C GLU A 196 -0.56 -0.93 2.31
N ASN A 197 -0.30 0.39 2.37
CA ASN A 197 -0.63 1.29 1.28
C ASN A 197 0.17 0.98 -0.01
N LEU A 198 1.47 0.71 0.12
CA LEU A 198 2.31 0.29 -0.99
C LEU A 198 1.81 -1.00 -1.62
N ARG A 199 1.34 -1.95 -0.82
CA ARG A 199 0.75 -3.19 -1.35
C ARG A 199 -0.52 -2.91 -2.16
N ARG A 200 -1.42 -2.03 -1.69
CA ARG A 200 -2.62 -1.59 -2.44
C ARG A 200 -2.25 -0.99 -3.79
N LEU A 201 -1.32 -0.05 -3.77
CA LEU A 201 -0.87 0.68 -4.96
C LEU A 201 -0.12 -0.21 -5.95
N ALA A 202 0.74 -1.10 -5.46
CA ALA A 202 1.51 -2.02 -6.27
C ALA A 202 0.62 -3.06 -6.95
N GLU A 203 -0.32 -3.66 -6.20
CA GLU A 203 -1.30 -4.61 -6.75
C GLU A 203 -2.15 -3.96 -7.83
N ARG A 204 -2.70 -2.77 -7.56
CA ARG A 204 -3.47 -2.00 -8.54
C ARG A 204 -2.65 -1.67 -9.79
N THR A 205 -1.40 -1.26 -9.63
CA THR A 205 -0.48 -0.98 -10.76
C THR A 205 -0.27 -2.23 -11.62
N ALA A 206 -0.01 -3.37 -10.98
CA ALA A 206 0.19 -4.65 -11.64
C ALA A 206 -1.06 -5.13 -12.40
N LEU A 207 -2.25 -5.01 -11.81
CA LEU A 207 -3.51 -5.39 -12.46
C LEU A 207 -3.82 -4.51 -13.67
N LEU A 208 -3.58 -3.20 -13.56
CA LEU A 208 -3.73 -2.29 -14.71
C LEU A 208 -2.75 -2.65 -15.83
N GLN A 209 -1.54 -3.11 -15.50
CA GLN A 209 -0.59 -3.58 -16.51
C GLN A 209 -1.06 -4.88 -17.16
N LEU A 210 -1.49 -5.87 -16.37
CA LEU A 210 -2.04 -7.11 -16.89
C LEU A 210 -3.26 -6.88 -17.80
N ALA A 211 -4.11 -5.90 -17.47
CA ALA A 211 -5.22 -5.51 -18.33
C ALA A 211 -4.75 -4.97 -19.70
N ARG A 212 -3.67 -4.19 -19.75
CA ARG A 212 -3.08 -3.73 -21.04
C ARG A 212 -2.43 -4.88 -21.80
N ASP A 213 -1.69 -5.74 -21.10
CA ASP A 213 -1.02 -6.89 -21.70
C ASP A 213 -2.04 -7.87 -22.32
N ALA A 214 -3.19 -8.07 -21.67
CA ALA A 214 -4.28 -8.88 -22.21
C ALA A 214 -4.83 -8.31 -23.53
N ALA A 215 -4.97 -6.99 -23.63
CA ALA A 215 -5.37 -6.33 -24.87
C ALA A 215 -4.31 -6.52 -25.95
N HIS A 216 -3.02 -6.35 -25.62
CA HIS A 216 -1.91 -6.60 -26.55
C HIS A 216 -1.92 -8.03 -27.09
N GLN A 217 -2.07 -9.03 -26.22
CA GLN A 217 -2.14 -10.43 -26.63
C GLN A 217 -3.29 -10.70 -27.61
N TRP A 218 -4.48 -10.16 -27.34
CA TRP A 218 -5.61 -10.35 -28.23
C TRP A 218 -5.40 -9.66 -29.59
N LEU A 219 -4.84 -8.44 -29.59
CA LEU A 219 -4.51 -7.70 -30.81
C LEU A 219 -3.44 -8.40 -31.65
N ASP A 220 -2.41 -8.93 -31.00
CA ASP A 220 -1.27 -9.58 -31.65
C ASP A 220 -1.57 -11.04 -32.05
N THR A 221 -2.74 -11.58 -31.68
CA THR A 221 -3.22 -12.90 -32.14
C THR A 221 -3.49 -12.86 -33.66
N PRO A 222 -3.04 -13.87 -34.43
CA PRO A 222 -3.30 -13.93 -35.87
C PRO A 222 -4.79 -13.86 -36.21
N ASP A 223 -5.14 -13.21 -37.33
CA ASP A 223 -6.54 -12.94 -37.72
C ASP A 223 -7.42 -14.21 -37.75
N GLU A 224 -6.88 -15.33 -38.25
CA GLU A 224 -7.59 -16.62 -38.32
C GLU A 224 -7.98 -17.21 -36.95
N GLN A 225 -7.25 -16.83 -35.90
CA GLN A 225 -7.43 -17.32 -34.54
C GLN A 225 -8.08 -16.28 -33.62
N ARG A 226 -8.20 -15.03 -34.08
CA ARG A 226 -8.74 -13.92 -33.29
C ARG A 226 -10.25 -14.05 -33.17
N GLN A 227 -10.74 -14.33 -31.97
CA GLN A 227 -12.15 -14.51 -31.68
C GLN A 227 -12.67 -13.47 -30.69
N LEU A 228 -13.83 -12.87 -31.00
CA LEU A 228 -14.52 -11.93 -30.10
C LEU A 228 -15.03 -12.61 -28.83
N THR A 229 -15.32 -13.91 -28.85
CA THR A 229 -15.73 -14.68 -27.66
C THR A 229 -14.62 -14.72 -26.61
N VAL A 230 -13.35 -14.81 -27.02
CA VAL A 230 -12.19 -14.72 -26.12
C VAL A 230 -12.08 -13.32 -25.53
N LEU A 231 -12.33 -12.30 -26.35
CA LEU A 231 -12.34 -10.89 -25.93
C LEU A 231 -13.43 -10.64 -24.86
N ASP A 232 -14.64 -11.16 -25.07
CA ASP A 232 -15.74 -11.07 -24.10
C ASP A 232 -15.39 -11.73 -22.77
N ALA A 233 -14.80 -12.94 -22.80
CA ALA A 233 -14.38 -13.63 -21.58
C ALA A 233 -13.24 -12.91 -20.83
N GLN A 234 -12.35 -12.21 -21.54
CA GLN A 234 -11.35 -11.34 -20.90
C GLN A 234 -11.99 -10.10 -20.29
N PHE A 235 -12.92 -9.46 -21.01
CA PHE A 235 -13.63 -8.28 -20.54
C PHE A 235 -14.42 -8.56 -19.25
N GLU A 236 -15.16 -9.67 -19.19
CA GLU A 236 -15.92 -10.10 -18.00
C GLU A 236 -15.00 -10.21 -16.77
N ARG A 237 -13.87 -10.94 -16.90
CA ARG A 237 -12.90 -11.12 -15.81
C ARG A 237 -12.26 -9.81 -15.35
N LEU A 238 -11.87 -8.95 -16.29
CA LEU A 238 -11.25 -7.65 -15.97
C LEU A 238 -12.26 -6.66 -15.37
N THR A 239 -13.55 -6.81 -15.71
CA THR A 239 -14.64 -6.04 -15.11
C THR A 239 -14.83 -6.43 -13.64
N GLN A 240 -14.83 -7.73 -13.32
CA GLN A 240 -14.90 -8.23 -11.94
C GLN A 240 -13.72 -7.73 -11.10
N ARG A 241 -12.52 -7.65 -11.69
CA ARG A 241 -11.32 -7.10 -11.06
C ARG A 241 -11.27 -5.56 -11.01
N GLY A 242 -12.23 -4.85 -11.62
CA GLY A 242 -12.28 -3.39 -11.63
C GLY A 242 -11.21 -2.69 -12.46
N VAL A 243 -10.64 -3.36 -13.47
CA VAL A 243 -9.56 -2.84 -14.33
C VAL A 243 -9.88 -2.87 -15.84
N ALA A 244 -11.14 -3.13 -16.20
CA ALA A 244 -11.58 -3.20 -17.59
C ALA A 244 -11.31 -1.92 -18.40
N ASP A 245 -11.38 -0.73 -17.78
CA ASP A 245 -11.11 0.55 -18.46
C ASP A 245 -9.73 0.57 -19.14
N ALA A 246 -8.69 0.02 -18.50
CA ALA A 246 -7.35 -0.03 -19.07
C ALA A 246 -7.26 -0.94 -20.29
N PHE A 247 -7.98 -2.07 -20.27
CA PHE A 247 -8.07 -3.00 -21.38
C PHE A 247 -8.83 -2.41 -22.57
N LEU A 248 -10.02 -1.84 -22.32
CA LEU A 248 -10.84 -1.20 -23.35
C LEU A 248 -10.11 -0.05 -24.05
N LEU A 249 -9.44 0.81 -23.28
CA LEU A 249 -8.64 1.91 -23.83
C LEU A 249 -7.47 1.40 -24.67
N GLN A 250 -6.81 0.33 -24.24
CA GLN A 250 -5.69 -0.24 -24.99
C GLN A 250 -6.12 -0.83 -26.33
N LEU A 251 -7.31 -1.46 -26.38
CA LEU A 251 -7.93 -1.92 -27.62
C LEU A 251 -8.30 -0.75 -28.53
N GLN A 252 -8.92 0.30 -27.99
CA GLN A 252 -9.28 1.50 -28.75
C GLN A 252 -8.04 2.17 -29.36
N GLN A 253 -6.93 2.25 -28.63
CA GLN A 253 -5.70 2.90 -29.11
C GLN A 253 -5.02 2.17 -30.26
N ARG A 254 -5.21 0.86 -30.38
CA ARG A 254 -4.57 0.01 -31.39
C ARG A 254 -5.58 -0.57 -32.39
N GLU A 255 -6.79 -0.01 -32.46
CA GLU A 255 -7.80 -0.49 -33.41
C GLU A 255 -7.37 -0.31 -34.86
N ASP A 256 -6.58 0.73 -35.13
CA ASP A 256 -6.04 1.06 -36.45
C ASP A 256 -4.91 0.12 -36.90
N ASP A 257 -4.36 -0.70 -35.99
CA ASP A 257 -3.35 -1.73 -36.31
C ASP A 257 -3.98 -2.96 -36.99
N LEU A 258 -5.31 -3.10 -36.92
CA LEU A 258 -6.04 -4.25 -37.44
C LEU A 258 -6.47 -4.05 -38.90
N ASP A 259 -6.80 -5.15 -39.58
CA ASP A 259 -7.47 -5.10 -40.87
C ASP A 259 -8.85 -4.41 -40.76
N ALA A 260 -9.38 -3.94 -41.89
CA ALA A 260 -10.61 -3.15 -41.91
C ALA A 260 -11.88 -3.90 -41.41
N GLU A 261 -11.92 -5.23 -41.51
CA GLU A 261 -13.04 -6.03 -41.02
C GLU A 261 -12.95 -6.24 -39.51
N SER A 262 -11.77 -6.64 -39.01
CA SER A 262 -11.50 -6.76 -37.58
C SER A 262 -11.67 -5.44 -36.85
N ALA A 263 -11.15 -4.33 -37.40
CA ALA A 263 -11.28 -3.00 -36.83
C ALA A 263 -12.74 -2.52 -36.76
N ARG A 264 -13.59 -2.85 -37.76
CA ARG A 264 -15.02 -2.55 -37.70
C ARG A 264 -15.73 -3.37 -36.62
N SER A 265 -15.40 -4.65 -36.51
CA SER A 265 -15.98 -5.55 -35.52
C SER A 265 -15.59 -5.14 -34.09
N LEU A 266 -14.33 -4.80 -33.87
CA LEU A 266 -13.83 -4.27 -32.59
C LEU A 266 -14.50 -2.95 -32.23
N ARG A 267 -14.63 -2.00 -33.18
CA ARG A 267 -15.34 -0.73 -32.92
C ARG A 267 -16.79 -0.93 -32.52
N ALA A 268 -17.51 -1.82 -33.21
CA ALA A 268 -18.88 -2.15 -32.85
C ALA A 268 -18.95 -2.73 -31.44
N TRP A 269 -18.02 -3.63 -31.09
CA TRP A 269 -17.90 -4.21 -29.75
C TRP A 269 -17.58 -3.18 -28.66
N LEU A 270 -16.65 -2.26 -28.93
CA LEU A 270 -16.24 -1.17 -28.03
C LEU A 270 -17.35 -0.13 -27.83
N SER A 271 -18.15 0.17 -28.85
CA SER A 271 -19.22 1.19 -28.77
C SER A 271 -20.25 0.90 -27.66
N LEU A 272 -20.42 -0.37 -27.28
CA LEU A 272 -21.32 -0.79 -26.21
C LEU A 272 -20.67 -0.75 -24.81
N ARG A 273 -19.34 -0.66 -24.73
CA ARG A 273 -18.56 -0.85 -23.49
C ARG A 273 -17.72 0.37 -23.11
N LEU A 274 -17.36 1.22 -24.06
CA LEU A 274 -16.53 2.41 -23.88
C LEU A 274 -17.18 3.65 -24.56
N PRO A 275 -18.36 4.10 -24.10
CA PRO A 275 -19.05 5.23 -24.73
C PRO A 275 -18.32 6.58 -24.56
N GLU A 276 -17.55 6.76 -23.48
CA GLU A 276 -16.85 8.01 -23.15
C GLU A 276 -15.32 7.82 -23.08
N GLY A 277 -14.72 7.19 -24.09
CA GLY A 277 -13.29 6.83 -24.09
C GLY A 277 -12.32 7.94 -23.66
N VAL A 278 -12.54 9.18 -24.11
CA VAL A 278 -11.70 10.34 -23.73
C VAL A 278 -11.78 10.66 -22.23
N ALA A 279 -12.98 10.64 -21.65
CA ALA A 279 -13.17 10.92 -20.22
C ALA A 279 -12.58 9.78 -19.36
N VAL A 280 -12.77 8.53 -19.81
CA VAL A 280 -12.17 7.34 -19.18
C VAL A 280 -10.64 7.41 -19.21
N GLN A 281 -10.06 7.80 -20.35
CA GLN A 281 -8.61 8.00 -20.51
C GLN A 281 -8.08 9.08 -19.56
N ALA A 282 -8.71 10.25 -19.49
CA ALA A 282 -8.29 11.34 -18.61
C ALA A 282 -8.33 10.91 -17.13
N ARG A 283 -9.40 10.21 -16.71
CA ARG A 283 -9.54 9.67 -15.36
C ARG A 283 -8.44 8.66 -15.02
N LEU A 284 -8.16 7.72 -15.93
CA LEU A 284 -7.13 6.70 -15.70
C LEU A 284 -5.72 7.31 -15.63
N GLN A 285 -5.43 8.32 -16.45
CA GLN A 285 -4.17 9.07 -16.41
C GLN A 285 -4.01 9.87 -15.11
N SER A 286 -5.07 10.53 -14.63
CA SER A 286 -5.06 11.21 -13.33
C SER A 286 -4.75 10.23 -12.20
N GLN A 287 -5.49 9.11 -12.15
CA GLN A 287 -5.29 8.08 -11.14
C GLN A 287 -3.87 7.49 -11.18
N ALA A 288 -3.33 7.20 -12.37
CA ALA A 288 -1.97 6.70 -12.50
C ALA A 288 -0.92 7.71 -12.00
N THR A 289 -1.16 9.00 -12.20
CA THR A 289 -0.28 10.08 -11.71
C THR A 289 -0.34 10.17 -10.19
N GLU A 290 -1.55 10.15 -9.62
CA GLU A 290 -1.75 10.14 -8.17
C GLU A 290 -1.14 8.90 -7.52
N ASP A 291 -1.36 7.72 -8.09
CA ASP A 291 -0.83 6.45 -7.56
C ASP A 291 0.70 6.43 -7.60
N HIS A 292 1.31 6.92 -8.68
CA HIS A 292 2.77 7.08 -8.76
C HIS A 292 3.29 8.04 -7.67
N GLN A 293 2.60 9.16 -7.44
CA GLN A 293 2.98 10.10 -6.37
C GLN A 293 2.87 9.46 -4.98
N SER A 294 1.79 8.74 -4.69
CA SER A 294 1.59 8.02 -3.44
C SER A 294 2.69 6.98 -3.18
N ILE A 295 3.07 6.19 -4.22
CA ILE A 295 4.16 5.22 -4.12
C ILE A 295 5.48 5.94 -3.81
N ARG A 296 5.78 7.04 -4.52
CA ARG A 296 6.99 7.83 -4.30
C ARG A 296 7.06 8.38 -2.88
N ASN A 297 5.96 8.94 -2.39
CA ASN A 297 5.85 9.46 -1.02
C ASN A 297 6.07 8.34 0.00
N ALA A 298 5.38 7.21 -0.14
CA ALA A 298 5.52 6.09 0.79
C ALA A 298 6.96 5.55 0.86
N ILE A 299 7.62 5.37 -0.28
CA ILE A 299 9.02 4.93 -0.36
C ILE A 299 9.97 5.96 0.27
N THR A 300 9.74 7.24 0.00
CA THR A 300 10.54 8.34 0.57
C THR A 300 10.40 8.38 2.09
N THR A 301 9.18 8.24 2.59
CA THR A 301 8.87 8.21 4.02
C THR A 301 9.49 6.99 4.69
N LEU A 302 9.37 5.79 4.11
CA LEU A 302 10.00 4.58 4.64
C LEU A 302 11.53 4.73 4.83
N ARG A 303 12.21 5.41 3.90
CA ARG A 303 13.65 5.74 4.04
C ARG A 303 13.92 6.73 5.16
N ALA A 304 12.99 7.65 5.39
CA ALA A 304 13.15 8.73 6.37
C ALA A 304 12.85 8.26 7.80
N LEU A 305 11.94 7.29 8.01
CA LEU A 305 11.51 6.85 9.35
C LEU A 305 12.67 6.46 10.28
N ASP A 306 13.73 5.84 9.74
CA ASP A 306 14.91 5.42 10.52
C ASP A 306 15.83 6.59 10.91
N LYS A 307 15.65 7.75 10.28
CA LYS A 307 16.48 8.97 10.48
C LYS A 307 15.79 9.99 11.37
N VAL A 308 14.52 9.77 11.72
CA VAL A 308 13.76 10.68 12.59
C VAL A 308 14.22 10.52 14.02
N ASP A 309 14.47 11.65 14.69
CA ASP A 309 14.67 11.72 16.13
C ASP A 309 13.29 11.64 16.84
N TRP A 310 12.80 10.42 17.00
CA TRP A 310 11.50 10.15 17.63
C TRP A 310 11.47 10.58 19.09
N ARG A 311 12.58 10.43 19.81
CA ARG A 311 12.72 10.86 21.21
C ARG A 311 12.45 12.35 21.34
N ARG A 312 13.07 13.16 20.47
CA ARG A 312 12.81 14.60 20.42
C ARG A 312 11.37 14.93 20.05
N LEU A 313 10.80 14.27 19.05
CA LEU A 313 9.41 14.49 18.65
C LEU A 313 8.42 14.20 19.80
N PHE A 314 8.67 13.15 20.57
CA PHE A 314 7.81 12.74 21.69
C PHE A 314 8.04 13.57 22.95
N ALA A 315 9.27 14.05 23.20
CA ALA A 315 9.56 14.94 24.32
C ALA A 315 8.68 16.20 24.28
N ASP A 316 8.43 16.75 23.09
CA ASP A 316 7.66 17.98 22.91
C ASP A 316 6.14 17.75 22.86
N THR A 317 5.67 16.50 22.68
CA THR A 317 4.24 16.18 22.55
C THR A 317 3.68 15.36 23.71
N CYS A 318 4.51 14.61 24.42
CA CYS A 318 4.10 13.77 25.54
C CYS A 318 4.17 14.53 26.87
N ALA A 319 3.03 14.72 27.52
CA ALA A 319 2.96 15.38 28.81
C ALA A 319 3.84 14.70 29.88
N ALA A 320 3.96 13.37 29.87
CA ALA A 320 4.80 12.65 30.82
C ALA A 320 6.29 12.98 30.64
N MET A 321 6.79 13.02 29.40
CA MET A 321 8.18 13.42 29.11
C MET A 321 8.44 14.88 29.47
N GLN A 322 7.49 15.78 29.21
CA GLN A 322 7.61 17.18 29.59
C GLN A 322 7.72 17.34 31.11
N VAL A 323 6.93 16.60 31.88
CA VAL A 323 7.00 16.60 33.35
C VAL A 323 8.34 16.03 33.83
N MET A 324 8.82 14.92 33.24
CA MET A 324 10.12 14.34 33.58
C MET A 324 11.28 15.30 33.25
N ALA A 325 11.25 15.95 32.09
CA ALA A 325 12.28 16.92 31.68
C ALA A 325 12.33 18.14 32.61
N ALA A 326 11.19 18.56 33.18
CA ALA A 326 11.13 19.61 34.18
C ALA A 326 11.62 19.19 35.58
N CYS A 327 11.85 17.88 35.82
CA CYS A 327 12.36 17.37 37.09
C CYS A 327 13.88 17.60 37.19
N PRO A 328 14.37 18.35 38.21
CA PRO A 328 15.79 18.67 38.33
C PRO A 328 16.70 17.44 38.49
N VAL A 329 16.19 16.35 39.06
CA VAL A 329 16.94 15.10 39.25
C VAL A 329 17.16 14.42 37.90
N HIS A 330 16.11 14.30 37.08
CA HIS A 330 16.19 13.70 35.75
C HIS A 330 17.01 14.56 34.76
N ALA A 331 16.86 15.89 34.86
CA ALA A 331 17.63 16.83 34.05
C ALA A 331 19.14 16.85 34.38
N ALA A 332 19.52 16.38 35.57
CA ALA A 332 20.92 16.27 35.99
C ALA A 332 21.57 14.93 35.59
N GLU A 333 20.80 13.95 35.13
CA GLU A 333 21.33 12.69 34.61
C GLU A 333 21.90 12.89 33.19
N ARG A 334 23.01 12.22 32.87
CA ARG A 334 23.58 12.25 31.52
C ARG A 334 22.59 11.59 30.55
N GLU A 335 22.51 12.12 29.33
CA GLU A 335 21.57 11.68 28.29
C GLU A 335 21.70 10.18 27.95
N ASP A 336 22.89 9.60 28.15
CA ASP A 336 23.23 8.18 27.97
C ASP A 336 22.85 7.26 29.15
N CYS A 337 22.45 7.86 30.29
CA CYS A 337 22.00 7.17 31.50
C CYS A 337 20.49 7.29 31.71
N GLN A 338 19.82 8.14 30.93
CA GLN A 338 18.37 8.25 30.91
C GLN A 338 17.84 6.99 30.20
N ASP A 339 17.10 6.16 30.94
CA ASP A 339 16.66 4.84 30.51
C ASP A 339 16.00 4.88 29.12
N ASP A 340 16.66 4.28 28.12
CA ASP A 340 16.22 4.24 26.72
C ASP A 340 14.98 3.34 26.51
N THR A 341 14.44 2.77 27.60
CA THR A 341 13.30 1.85 27.58
C THR A 341 11.99 2.44 28.13
N LEU A 342 11.98 3.74 28.50
CA LEU A 342 10.78 4.41 29.03
C LEU A 342 9.79 4.87 27.96
#